data_AF-A0A0K0FTM7-F1
#
_entry.id   AF-A0A0K0FTM7-F1
#
_cell.length_a   1.000
_cell.length_b   1.000
_cell.length_c   1.000
_cell.angle_alpha   90.00
_cell.angle_beta   90.00
_cell.angle_gamma   90.00
#
_symmetry.space_group_name_H-M   'P 1'
#
loop_
_entity.id
_entity.type
_entity.pdbx_description
1 polymer ?
#
loop_
_entity_poly.entity_id
_entity_poly.type
_entity_poly.pdbx_seq_one_letter_code
_entity_poly.pdbx_strand_id
1 'polypeptide(L)'
;MHLFDKPKKITYWGYFCEYFKEHEWGAIAYKFLFFQTITLTISGNIIISINRFYALYSPINYPRIWNHRLAIIIVLCQIIVCYLAYTHILYTKTALLYDHSTNSSQFTTPDKNFSLANNGVLLSFCVVGIIITGILNLKIFKKFNRIFNKMDSGKYGSKLAMISFMVLATFFLIITAVQISVRFYAIKTQNSVLKNIINEYFFYSIPILNTLQPYLLLFLSNQLRKGIMKFLCAIINRNKVINIKTSFFYKDDLRIRRK
;
A
#
# COMPACT_ATOMS: atom_id res chain seq x y z
N MET A 1 17.67 2.67 -34.24
CA MET A 1 18.09 2.32 -32.86
C MET A 1 17.11 2.95 -31.88
N HIS A 2 16.02 2.25 -31.52
CA HIS A 2 15.21 2.48 -30.31
C HIS A 2 14.37 1.21 -30.03
N LEU A 3 15.08 0.09 -29.90
CA LEU A 3 14.58 -1.18 -29.40
C LEU A 3 14.74 -1.17 -27.88
N PHE A 4 13.89 -0.42 -27.20
CA PHE A 4 13.55 -0.72 -25.81
C PHE A 4 12.08 -1.07 -25.80
N ASP A 5 11.82 -2.34 -26.11
CA ASP A 5 10.57 -3.02 -25.83
C ASP A 5 10.32 -2.97 -24.32
N LYS A 6 9.67 -1.90 -23.89
CA LYS A 6 9.21 -1.74 -22.50
C LYS A 6 8.24 -2.87 -22.19
N PRO A 7 8.21 -3.39 -20.93
CA PRO A 7 7.25 -4.43 -20.55
C PRO A 7 5.83 -3.93 -20.87
N LYS A 8 5.03 -4.76 -21.54
CA LYS A 8 3.83 -4.34 -22.28
C LYS A 8 2.58 -4.78 -21.52
N LYS A 9 1.69 -3.84 -21.16
CA LYS A 9 0.42 -4.06 -20.44
C LYS A 9 -0.44 -5.13 -21.16
N ILE A 10 -1.23 -5.93 -20.44
CA ILE A 10 -2.16 -6.92 -21.02
C ILE A 10 -3.07 -6.30 -22.12
N THR A 11 -3.51 -5.06 -21.94
CA THR A 11 -4.31 -4.32 -22.94
C THR A 11 -3.54 -3.86 -24.18
N TYR A 12 -2.20 -3.90 -24.19
CA TYR A 12 -1.38 -3.61 -25.38
C TYR A 12 -1.24 -4.82 -26.31
N TRP A 13 -1.33 -6.04 -25.77
CA TRP A 13 -1.22 -7.25 -26.60
C TRP A 13 -2.48 -7.51 -27.45
N GLY A 14 -3.49 -6.63 -27.37
CA GLY A 14 -4.78 -6.79 -28.04
C GLY A 14 -5.65 -7.91 -27.46
N TYR A 15 -5.05 -8.87 -26.75
CA TYR A 15 -5.77 -9.94 -26.06
C TYR A 15 -6.79 -9.34 -25.10
N PHE A 16 -8.04 -9.75 -25.27
CA PHE A 16 -9.21 -9.30 -24.52
C PHE A 16 -9.65 -7.84 -24.76
N CYS A 17 -9.02 -7.06 -25.65
CA CYS A 17 -9.53 -5.71 -25.95
C CYS A 17 -10.93 -5.75 -26.58
N GLU A 18 -11.15 -6.64 -27.54
CA GLU A 18 -12.48 -6.87 -28.13
C GLU A 18 -13.45 -7.38 -27.09
N TYR A 19 -13.05 -8.37 -26.29
CA TYR A 19 -13.84 -8.90 -25.18
C TYR A 19 -14.29 -7.80 -24.20
N PHE A 20 -13.38 -6.93 -23.75
CA PHE A 20 -13.72 -5.82 -22.83
C PHE A 20 -14.45 -4.65 -23.50
N LYS A 21 -14.42 -4.53 -24.83
CA LYS A 21 -15.31 -3.61 -25.56
C LYS A 21 -16.73 -4.14 -25.60
N GLU A 22 -16.90 -5.45 -25.76
CA GLU A 22 -18.20 -6.12 -25.81
C GLU A 22 -18.82 -6.31 -24.41
N HIS A 23 -18.00 -6.41 -23.37
CA HIS A 23 -18.46 -6.71 -22.01
C HIS A 23 -18.20 -5.56 -21.03
N GLU A 24 -19.28 -4.91 -20.58
CA GLU A 24 -19.22 -3.76 -19.67
C GLU A 24 -18.67 -4.09 -18.27
N TRP A 25 -18.67 -5.36 -17.86
CA TRP A 25 -18.24 -5.76 -16.51
C TRP A 25 -16.81 -5.34 -16.20
N GLY A 26 -15.92 -5.29 -17.20
CA GLY A 26 -14.54 -4.82 -17.02
C GLY A 26 -14.47 -3.34 -16.68
N ALA A 27 -15.28 -2.51 -17.35
CA ALA A 27 -15.40 -1.09 -17.06
C ALA A 27 -16.02 -0.84 -15.68
N ILE A 28 -16.99 -1.68 -15.27
CA ILE A 28 -17.59 -1.66 -13.93
C ILE A 28 -16.55 -2.06 -12.88
N ALA A 29 -15.84 -3.17 -13.05
CA ALA A 29 -14.81 -3.61 -12.12
C ALA A 29 -13.70 -2.57 -11.96
N TYR A 30 -13.23 -1.98 -13.07
CA TYR A 30 -12.24 -0.89 -13.03
C TYR A 30 -12.72 0.29 -12.19
N LYS A 31 -13.98 0.69 -12.38
CA LYS A 31 -14.65 1.79 -11.68
C LYS A 31 -14.72 1.59 -10.17
N PHE A 32 -14.93 0.36 -9.72
CA PHE A 32 -15.05 0.01 -8.29
C PHE A 32 -13.73 -0.35 -7.61
N LEU A 33 -12.76 -0.88 -8.35
CA LEU A 33 -11.55 -1.45 -7.76
C LEU A 33 -10.35 -0.52 -7.87
N PHE A 34 -10.18 0.22 -8.96
CA PHE A 34 -8.88 0.83 -9.26
C PHE A 34 -8.49 1.90 -8.22
N PHE A 35 -9.26 2.98 -8.10
CA PHE A 35 -8.93 4.08 -7.19
C PHE A 35 -9.12 3.70 -5.71
N GLN A 36 -10.13 2.89 -5.42
CA GLN A 36 -10.46 2.41 -4.09
C GLN A 36 -9.34 1.52 -3.54
N THR A 37 -8.79 0.60 -4.34
CA THR A 37 -7.69 -0.29 -3.91
C THR A 37 -6.41 0.51 -3.66
N ILE A 38 -6.09 1.50 -4.50
CA ILE A 38 -4.90 2.35 -4.28
C ILE A 38 -5.06 3.15 -2.97
N THR A 39 -6.24 3.71 -2.74
CA THR A 39 -6.53 4.49 -1.53
C THR A 39 -6.55 3.61 -0.29
N LEU A 40 -7.04 2.37 -0.41
CA LEU A 40 -6.93 1.33 0.61
C LEU A 40 -5.47 1.02 0.94
N THR A 41 -4.59 0.86 -0.05
CA THR A 41 -3.17 0.69 0.23
C THR A 41 -2.61 1.88 1.00
N ILE A 42 -2.84 3.11 0.53
CA ILE A 42 -2.30 4.32 1.15
C ILE A 42 -2.78 4.46 2.59
N SER A 43 -4.08 4.32 2.83
CA SER A 43 -4.66 4.38 4.18
C SER A 43 -4.16 3.25 5.08
N GLY A 44 -3.98 2.05 4.54
CA GLY A 44 -3.39 0.92 5.24
C GLY A 44 -1.97 1.22 5.71
N ASN A 45 -1.17 1.89 4.88
CA ASN A 45 0.20 2.31 5.23
C ASN A 45 0.22 3.31 6.38
N ILE A 46 -0.76 4.22 6.41
CA ILE A 46 -0.93 5.18 7.51
C ILE A 46 -1.25 4.42 8.80
N ILE A 47 -2.22 3.49 8.76
CA ILE A 47 -2.63 2.68 9.92
C ILE A 47 -1.46 1.83 10.44
N ILE A 48 -0.70 1.16 9.56
CA ILE A 48 0.48 0.39 9.94
C ILE A 48 1.55 1.28 10.57
N SER A 49 1.69 2.53 10.11
CA SER A 49 2.63 3.50 10.71
C SER A 49 2.19 3.97 12.08
N ILE A 50 0.89 4.21 12.28
CA ILE A 50 0.30 4.54 13.59
C ILE A 50 0.46 3.36 14.55
N ASN A 51 0.11 2.14 14.13
CA ASN A 51 0.27 0.93 14.92
C ASN A 51 1.71 0.78 15.43
N ARG A 52 2.68 0.88 14.51
CA ARG A 52 4.10 0.77 14.80
C ARG A 52 4.60 1.87 15.73
N PHE A 53 4.08 3.09 15.56
CA PHE A 53 4.36 4.18 16.47
C PHE A 53 3.96 3.82 17.90
N TYR A 54 2.75 3.34 18.13
CA TYR A 54 2.33 2.94 19.47
C TYR A 54 3.13 1.77 20.03
N ALA A 55 3.45 0.77 19.19
CA ALA A 55 4.24 -0.39 19.58
C ALA A 55 5.62 0.00 20.15
N LEU A 56 6.24 1.03 19.59
CA LEU A 56 7.61 1.44 19.94
C LEU A 56 7.65 2.61 20.91
N TYR A 57 6.68 3.51 20.81
CA TYR A 57 6.60 4.67 21.68
C TYR A 57 6.07 4.28 23.06
N SER A 58 5.18 3.30 23.19
CA SER A 58 4.68 2.87 24.50
C SER A 58 4.46 1.35 24.54
N PRO A 59 5.54 0.54 24.58
CA PRO A 59 5.43 -0.92 24.54
C PRO A 59 4.62 -1.50 25.71
N ILE A 60 4.65 -0.86 26.89
CA ILE A 60 3.90 -1.28 28.08
C ILE A 60 2.39 -1.10 27.88
N ASN A 61 1.97 0.02 27.29
CA ASN A 61 0.55 0.31 27.07
C ASN A 61 0.03 -0.22 25.72
N TYR A 62 0.92 -0.61 24.80
CA TYR A 62 0.55 -1.04 23.46
C TYR A 62 -0.51 -2.15 23.45
N PRO A 63 -0.43 -3.23 24.24
CA PRO A 63 -1.47 -4.28 24.23
C PRO A 63 -2.85 -3.78 24.70
N ARG A 64 -2.87 -2.72 25.52
CA ARG A 64 -4.12 -2.09 26.00
C ARG A 64 -4.71 -1.16 24.94
N ILE A 65 -3.86 -0.40 24.26
CA ILE A 65 -4.26 0.56 23.22
C ILE A 65 -4.65 -0.19 21.94
N TRP A 66 -3.84 -1.15 21.51
CA TRP A 66 -3.97 -1.84 20.23
C TRP A 66 -4.31 -3.31 20.44
N ASN A 67 -5.61 -3.59 20.57
CA ASN A 67 -6.13 -4.96 20.67
C ASN A 67 -6.73 -5.43 19.32
N HIS A 68 -6.96 -6.73 19.19
CA HIS A 68 -7.47 -7.33 17.93
C HIS A 68 -8.85 -6.79 17.53
N ARG A 69 -9.73 -6.50 18.48
CA ARG A 69 -11.07 -5.96 18.21
C ARG A 69 -10.98 -4.56 17.60
N LEU A 70 -10.13 -3.71 18.17
CA LEU A 70 -9.86 -2.38 17.65
C LEU A 70 -9.21 -2.45 16.26
N ALA A 71 -8.27 -3.37 16.05
CA ALA A 71 -7.65 -3.54 14.73
C ALA A 71 -8.69 -3.89 13.66
N ILE A 72 -9.63 -4.80 13.95
CA ILE A 72 -10.74 -5.14 13.04
C ILE A 72 -11.62 -3.91 12.76
N ILE A 73 -12.01 -3.17 13.79
CA ILE A 73 -12.82 -1.95 13.64
C ILE A 73 -12.11 -0.93 12.76
N ILE A 74 -10.82 -0.68 12.99
CA ILE A 74 -10.02 0.25 12.18
C ILE A 74 -9.99 -0.17 10.71
N VAL A 75 -9.78 -1.46 10.42
CA VAL A 75 -9.77 -1.98 9.03
C VAL A 75 -11.13 -1.86 8.38
N LEU A 76 -12.22 -2.15 9.09
CA LEU A 76 -13.58 -1.98 8.55
C LEU A 76 -13.89 -0.51 8.26
N CYS A 77 -13.56 0.39 9.20
CA CYS A 77 -13.69 1.83 9.00
C CYS A 77 -12.85 2.32 7.81
N GLN A 78 -11.63 1.82 7.66
CA GLN A 78 -10.76 2.14 6.52
C GLN A 78 -11.43 1.77 5.19
N ILE A 79 -12.00 0.57 5.10
CA ILE A 79 -12.71 0.12 3.89
C ILE A 79 -13.90 1.04 3.60
N ILE A 80 -14.74 1.29 4.60
CA ILE A 80 -15.92 2.16 4.45
C ILE A 80 -15.50 3.56 3.98
N VAL A 81 -14.53 4.19 4.65
CA VAL A 81 -14.05 5.54 4.28
C VAL A 81 -13.48 5.58 2.87
N CYS A 82 -12.67 4.60 2.48
CA CYS A 82 -12.09 4.55 1.14
C CYS A 82 -13.16 4.39 0.06
N TYR A 83 -14.20 3.57 0.28
CA TYR A 83 -15.29 3.43 -0.69
C TYR A 83 -16.20 4.66 -0.72
N LEU A 84 -16.52 5.24 0.45
CA LEU A 84 -17.34 6.45 0.54
C LEU A 84 -16.68 7.66 -0.14
N ALA A 85 -15.35 7.78 -0.08
CA ALA A 85 -14.59 8.85 -0.72
C ALA A 85 -14.68 8.84 -2.26
N TYR A 86 -15.16 7.73 -2.86
CA TYR A 86 -15.31 7.57 -4.30
C TYR A 86 -16.75 7.31 -4.74
N THR A 87 -17.76 7.65 -3.92
CA THR A 87 -19.17 7.49 -4.30
C THR A 87 -19.53 8.30 -5.54
N HIS A 88 -18.88 9.44 -5.78
CA HIS A 88 -19.07 10.26 -6.99
C HIS A 88 -18.71 9.48 -8.27
N ILE A 89 -17.81 8.49 -8.20
CA ILE A 89 -17.47 7.66 -9.35
C ILE A 89 -18.72 6.92 -9.85
N LEU A 90 -19.64 6.50 -8.98
CA LEU A 90 -20.83 5.71 -9.34
C LEU A 90 -21.69 6.38 -10.41
N TYR A 91 -21.68 7.71 -10.48
CA TYR A 91 -22.45 8.49 -11.45
C TYR A 91 -21.74 8.75 -12.79
N THR A 92 -20.54 8.19 -12.96
CA THR A 92 -19.70 8.43 -14.16
C THR A 92 -19.72 7.26 -15.12
N LYS A 93 -19.63 7.56 -16.42
CA LYS A 93 -19.38 6.54 -17.45
C LYS A 93 -17.89 6.24 -17.50
N THR A 94 -17.53 4.96 -17.46
CA THR A 94 -16.16 4.47 -17.71
C THR A 94 -16.15 3.80 -19.07
N ALA A 95 -15.17 4.15 -19.91
CA ALA A 95 -15.03 3.58 -21.24
C ALA A 95 -13.59 3.12 -21.47
N LEU A 96 -13.43 2.04 -22.23
CA LEU A 96 -12.14 1.63 -22.76
C LEU A 96 -11.84 2.47 -24.00
N LEU A 97 -10.95 3.45 -23.89
CA LEU A 97 -10.55 4.27 -25.02
C LEU A 97 -9.18 3.83 -25.52
N TYR A 98 -9.06 3.76 -26.85
CA TYR A 98 -7.78 3.55 -27.53
C TYR A 98 -7.12 4.90 -27.76
N ASP A 99 -5.87 5.02 -27.34
CA ASP A 99 -5.05 6.20 -27.54
C ASP A 99 -3.98 5.93 -28.60
N HIS A 100 -4.09 6.64 -29.73
CA HIS A 100 -3.15 6.54 -30.84
C HIS A 100 -1.73 7.01 -30.47
N SER A 101 -1.58 7.94 -29.51
CA SER A 101 -0.27 8.48 -29.16
C SER A 101 0.61 7.49 -28.39
N THR A 102 -0.02 6.61 -27.59
CA THR A 102 0.66 5.56 -26.83
C THR A 102 0.41 4.16 -27.37
N ASN A 103 -0.34 4.05 -28.48
CA ASN A 103 -0.77 2.80 -29.09
C ASN A 103 -1.40 1.84 -28.05
N SER A 104 -2.20 2.35 -27.11
CA SER A 104 -2.69 1.55 -25.98
C SER A 104 -4.16 1.80 -25.65
N SER A 105 -4.88 0.71 -25.32
CA SER A 105 -6.25 0.77 -24.79
C SER A 105 -6.23 0.91 -23.27
N GLN A 106 -6.90 1.93 -22.74
CA GLN A 106 -6.96 2.20 -21.30
C GLN A 106 -8.38 2.55 -20.86
N PHE A 107 -8.82 1.97 -19.74
CA PHE A 107 -10.04 2.40 -19.09
C PHE A 107 -9.84 3.82 -18.57
N THR A 108 -10.72 4.73 -18.98
CA THR A 108 -10.68 6.13 -18.55
C THR A 108 -12.08 6.65 -18.31
N THR A 109 -12.17 7.63 -17.43
CA THR A 109 -13.35 8.49 -17.31
C THR A 109 -13.18 9.63 -18.33
N PRO A 110 -14.05 9.74 -19.35
CA PRO A 110 -13.92 10.77 -20.39
C PRO A 110 -14.19 12.18 -19.83
N ASP A 111 -14.99 12.28 -18.77
CA ASP A 111 -15.29 13.55 -18.13
C ASP A 111 -14.09 14.07 -17.31
N LYS A 112 -13.63 15.28 -17.67
CA LYS A 112 -12.52 15.98 -17.03
C LYS A 112 -12.78 16.26 -15.55
N ASN A 113 -13.98 16.67 -15.17
CA ASN A 113 -14.30 17.08 -13.80
C ASN A 113 -14.22 15.89 -12.86
N PHE A 114 -14.77 14.74 -13.27
CA PHE A 114 -14.67 13.51 -12.49
C PHE A 114 -13.25 12.96 -12.42
N SER A 115 -12.48 13.08 -13.51
CA SER A 115 -11.06 12.71 -13.51
C SER A 115 -10.25 13.58 -12.53
N LEU A 116 -10.52 14.89 -12.49
CA LEU A 116 -9.92 15.81 -11.51
C LEU A 116 -10.36 15.46 -10.09
N ALA A 117 -11.64 15.17 -9.84
CA ALA A 117 -12.13 14.76 -8.54
C ALA A 117 -11.43 13.49 -8.04
N ASN A 118 -11.30 12.45 -8.89
CA ASN A 118 -10.62 11.21 -8.54
C ASN A 118 -9.17 11.41 -8.11
N ASN A 119 -8.43 12.21 -8.88
CA ASN A 119 -7.04 12.53 -8.57
C ASN A 119 -6.92 13.46 -7.36
N GLY A 120 -7.87 14.39 -7.17
CA GLY A 120 -7.92 15.27 -6.00
C GLY A 120 -8.14 14.49 -4.70
N VAL A 121 -9.11 13.57 -4.68
CA VAL A 121 -9.32 12.66 -3.53
C VAL A 121 -8.06 11.86 -3.26
N LEU A 122 -7.48 11.22 -4.28
CA LEU A 122 -6.28 10.40 -4.10
C LEU A 122 -5.09 11.22 -3.58
N LEU A 123 -4.89 12.42 -4.12
CA LEU A 123 -3.85 13.35 -3.69
C LEU A 123 -4.04 13.75 -2.22
N SER A 124 -5.28 13.98 -1.78
CA SER A 124 -5.57 14.34 -0.39
C SER A 124 -5.14 13.24 0.58
N PHE A 125 -5.43 11.97 0.27
CA PHE A 125 -4.97 10.82 1.06
C PHE A 125 -3.44 10.71 1.09
N CYS A 126 -2.78 10.95 -0.05
CA CYS A 126 -1.31 10.96 -0.10
C CYS A 126 -0.71 12.06 0.78
N VAL A 127 -1.21 13.30 0.68
CA VAL A 127 -0.70 14.44 1.46
C VAL A 127 -0.91 14.22 2.95
N VAL A 128 -2.12 13.82 3.36
CA VAL A 128 -2.43 13.48 4.76
C VAL A 128 -1.52 12.34 5.24
N GLY A 129 -1.33 11.32 4.39
CA GLY A 129 -0.43 10.21 4.68
C GLY A 129 1.02 10.63 4.89
N ILE A 130 1.56 11.49 4.03
CA ILE A 130 2.92 12.03 4.16
C ILE A 130 3.08 12.80 5.48
N ILE A 131 2.13 13.67 5.82
CA ILE A 131 2.18 14.46 7.05
C ILE A 131 2.17 13.53 8.27
N ILE A 132 1.20 12.61 8.37
CA ILE A 132 1.07 11.69 9.50
C ILE A 132 2.31 10.80 9.61
N THR A 133 2.66 10.09 8.54
CA THR A 133 3.80 9.16 8.55
C THR A 133 5.11 9.88 8.82
N GLY A 134 5.33 11.06 8.24
CA GLY A 134 6.50 11.90 8.49
C GLY A 134 6.62 12.28 9.97
N ILE A 135 5.56 12.82 10.58
CA ILE A 135 5.56 13.20 12.00
C ILE A 135 5.83 12.00 12.90
N LEU A 136 5.16 10.87 12.67
CA LEU A 136 5.34 9.66 13.47
C LEU A 136 6.77 9.10 13.32
N ASN A 137 7.29 9.08 12.10
CA ASN A 137 8.64 8.60 11.81
C ASN A 137 9.69 9.47 12.49
N LEU A 138 9.55 10.79 12.46
CA LEU A 138 10.42 11.73 13.17
C LEU A 138 10.38 11.53 14.69
N LYS A 139 9.19 11.33 15.28
CA LYS A 139 9.05 11.07 16.72
C LYS A 139 9.70 9.75 17.13
N ILE A 140 9.52 8.69 16.34
CA ILE A 140 10.20 7.40 16.55
C ILE A 140 11.70 7.60 16.48
N PHE A 141 12.22 8.25 15.43
CA PHE A 141 13.65 8.49 15.24
C PHE A 141 14.28 9.22 16.43
N LYS A 142 13.64 10.31 16.91
CA LYS A 142 14.10 11.04 18.11
C LYS A 142 14.16 10.15 19.35
N LYS A 143 13.13 9.34 19.58
CA LYS A 143 13.10 8.42 20.73
C LYS A 143 14.14 7.32 20.63
N PHE A 144 14.34 6.76 19.43
CA PHE A 144 15.36 5.75 19.16
C PHE A 144 16.77 6.28 19.40
N ASN A 145 17.11 7.48 18.96
CA ASN A 145 18.44 8.06 19.23
C ASN A 145 18.70 8.21 20.73
N ARG A 146 17.67 8.53 21.53
CA ARG A 146 17.81 8.69 22.99
C ARG A 146 18.02 7.37 23.74
N ILE A 147 17.33 6.30 23.32
CA ILE A 147 17.40 4.99 23.99
C ILE A 147 18.67 4.23 23.60
N PHE A 148 19.09 4.33 22.33
CA PHE A 148 20.15 3.48 21.78
C PHE A 148 21.57 4.00 21.95
N ASN A 149 21.77 5.27 22.31
CA ASN A 149 23.08 5.73 22.79
C ASN A 149 23.54 4.99 24.07
N LYS A 150 22.70 4.14 24.66
CA LYS A 150 22.96 3.39 25.89
C LYS A 150 22.87 1.85 25.76
N MET A 151 22.70 1.28 24.56
CA MET A 151 22.35 -0.16 24.40
C MET A 151 23.31 -0.97 23.52
N ASP A 152 23.46 -2.25 23.88
CA ASP A 152 24.33 -3.29 23.29
C ASP A 152 24.24 -3.45 21.76
N SER A 153 25.39 -3.73 21.16
CA SER A 153 25.65 -3.93 19.73
C SER A 153 24.80 -5.03 19.06
N GLY A 154 24.30 -6.00 19.82
CA GLY A 154 23.57 -7.17 19.29
C GLY A 154 22.20 -6.88 18.65
N LYS A 155 21.59 -5.69 18.85
CA LYS A 155 20.27 -5.33 18.30
C LYS A 155 20.33 -4.36 17.11
N TYR A 156 21.54 -4.05 16.62
CA TYR A 156 21.75 -3.04 15.58
C TYR A 156 21.07 -3.38 14.23
N GLY A 157 21.10 -4.64 13.81
CA GLY A 157 20.53 -5.06 12.52
C GLY A 157 19.02 -4.85 12.40
N SER A 158 18.25 -5.17 13.45
CA SER A 158 16.81 -4.96 13.49
C SER A 158 16.45 -3.46 13.48
N LYS A 159 17.27 -2.63 14.13
CA LYS A 159 17.13 -1.16 14.13
C LYS A 159 17.32 -0.59 12.72
N LEU A 160 18.43 -0.94 12.07
CA LEU A 160 18.74 -0.42 10.74
C LEU A 160 17.65 -0.78 9.74
N ALA A 161 17.23 -2.05 9.72
CA ALA A 161 16.17 -2.49 8.85
C ALA A 161 14.86 -1.71 9.11
N MET A 162 14.53 -1.43 10.38
CA MET A 162 13.30 -0.70 10.71
C MET A 162 13.34 0.75 10.22
N ILE A 163 14.48 1.44 10.41
CA ILE A 163 14.68 2.80 9.91
C ILE A 163 14.62 2.81 8.38
N SER A 164 15.29 1.87 7.72
CA SER A 164 15.25 1.73 6.26
C SER A 164 13.81 1.55 5.77
N PHE A 165 13.01 0.73 6.46
CA PHE A 165 11.58 0.57 6.12
C PHE A 165 10.79 1.88 6.26
N MET A 166 11.03 2.66 7.33
CA MET A 166 10.33 3.94 7.55
C MET A 166 10.67 4.97 6.48
N VAL A 167 11.97 5.10 6.16
CA VAL A 167 12.45 6.00 5.10
C VAL A 167 11.86 5.58 3.76
N LEU A 168 11.95 4.30 3.43
CA LEU A 168 11.48 3.75 2.16
C LEU A 168 9.96 3.92 1.99
N ALA A 169 9.17 3.61 3.03
CA ALA A 169 7.72 3.81 2.99
C ALA A 169 7.32 5.28 2.79
N THR A 170 8.02 6.21 3.47
CA THR A 170 7.77 7.65 3.30
C THR A 170 8.17 8.13 1.91
N PHE A 171 9.31 7.65 1.41
CA PHE A 171 9.83 7.98 0.09
C PHE A 171 8.87 7.56 -1.02
N PHE A 172 8.32 6.34 -0.94
CA PHE A 172 7.31 5.90 -1.90
C PHE A 172 6.04 6.74 -1.86
N LEU A 173 5.54 7.08 -0.66
CA LEU A 173 4.40 7.98 -0.49
C LEU A 173 4.63 9.35 -1.17
N ILE A 174 5.83 9.90 -1.03
CA ILE A 174 6.23 11.16 -1.71
C ILE A 174 6.23 10.98 -3.22
N ILE A 175 6.84 9.91 -3.75
CA ILE A 175 6.83 9.62 -5.20
C ILE A 175 5.40 9.54 -5.72
N THR A 176 4.53 8.79 -5.04
CA THR A 176 3.12 8.65 -5.42
C THR A 176 2.40 10.01 -5.42
N ALA A 177 2.64 10.86 -4.41
CA ALA A 177 2.05 12.21 -4.36
C ALA A 177 2.53 13.09 -5.52
N VAL A 178 3.82 13.04 -5.86
CA VAL A 178 4.39 13.77 -7.01
C VAL A 178 3.76 13.28 -8.31
N GLN A 179 3.70 11.97 -8.54
CA GLN A 179 3.08 11.39 -9.74
C GLN A 179 1.62 11.83 -9.89
N ILE A 180 0.82 11.79 -8.82
CA ILE A 180 -0.57 12.24 -8.84
C ILE A 180 -0.67 13.74 -9.10
N SER A 181 0.23 14.54 -8.51
CA SER A 181 0.26 16.00 -8.73
C SER A 181 0.56 16.35 -10.19
N VAL A 182 1.54 15.66 -10.81
CA VAL A 182 1.85 15.84 -12.24
C VAL A 182 0.68 15.38 -13.11
N ARG A 183 0.02 14.26 -12.76
CA ARG A 183 -1.19 13.80 -13.45
C ARG A 183 -2.33 14.81 -13.35
N PHE A 184 -2.54 15.38 -12.17
CA PHE A 184 -3.55 16.42 -11.93
C PHE A 184 -3.27 17.66 -12.80
N TYR A 185 -2.02 18.10 -12.84
CA TYR A 185 -1.58 19.20 -13.70
C TYR A 185 -1.83 18.90 -15.18
N ALA A 186 -1.47 17.70 -15.66
CA ALA A 186 -1.68 17.28 -17.05
C ALA A 186 -3.16 17.26 -17.45
N ILE A 187 -4.05 16.83 -16.55
CA ILE A 187 -5.51 16.87 -16.78
C ILE A 187 -5.99 18.31 -16.84
N LYS A 188 -5.51 19.19 -15.95
CA LYS A 188 -5.90 20.61 -15.92
C LYS A 188 -5.53 21.32 -17.22
N THR A 189 -4.31 21.10 -17.71
CA THR A 189 -3.77 21.69 -18.96
C THR A 189 -4.18 20.94 -20.23
N GLN A 190 -5.01 19.88 -20.12
CA GLN A 190 -5.44 19.04 -21.25
C GLN A 190 -4.29 18.40 -22.04
N ASN A 191 -3.11 18.25 -21.43
CA ASN A 191 -1.98 17.57 -22.07
C ASN A 191 -2.17 16.04 -21.97
N SER A 192 -2.76 15.46 -23.01
CA SER A 192 -3.04 14.02 -23.11
C SER A 192 -1.78 13.15 -23.07
N VAL A 193 -0.71 13.59 -23.75
CA VAL A 193 0.58 12.88 -23.81
C VAL A 193 1.19 12.75 -22.42
N LEU A 194 1.32 13.86 -21.68
CA LEU A 194 1.87 13.86 -20.33
C LEU A 194 1.01 13.01 -19.38
N LYS A 195 -0.32 13.13 -19.48
CA LYS A 195 -1.26 12.32 -18.69
C LYS A 195 -1.01 10.83 -18.91
N ASN A 196 -0.84 10.40 -20.15
CA ASN A 196 -0.72 8.98 -20.50
C ASN A 196 0.65 8.41 -20.10
N ILE A 197 1.73 9.17 -20.30
CA ILE A 197 3.08 8.82 -19.81
C ILE A 197 3.06 8.62 -18.29
N ILE A 198 2.49 9.57 -17.54
CA ILE A 198 2.42 9.46 -16.08
C ILE A 198 1.53 8.30 -15.65
N ASN A 199 0.41 8.07 -16.33
CA ASN A 199 -0.46 6.92 -16.04
C ASN A 199 0.29 5.59 -16.24
N GLU A 200 1.13 5.50 -17.27
CA GLU A 200 2.00 4.33 -17.49
C GLU A 200 2.98 4.10 -16.34
N TYR A 201 3.72 5.12 -15.91
CA TYR A 201 4.60 5.01 -14.74
C TYR A 201 3.83 4.64 -13.46
N PHE A 202 2.64 5.21 -13.29
CA PHE A 202 1.78 4.95 -12.15
C PHE A 202 1.38 3.47 -12.07
N PHE A 203 1.01 2.87 -13.20
CA PHE A 203 0.68 1.44 -13.30
C PHE A 203 1.83 0.51 -12.88
N TYR A 204 3.09 0.88 -13.11
CA TYR A 204 4.24 0.08 -12.66
C TYR A 204 4.62 0.34 -11.21
N SER A 205 4.49 1.58 -10.76
CA SER A 205 4.87 1.96 -9.38
C SER A 205 3.97 1.34 -8.31
N ILE A 206 2.65 1.19 -8.58
CA ILE A 206 1.69 0.69 -7.59
C ILE A 206 1.94 -0.77 -7.20
N PRO A 207 2.08 -1.73 -8.15
CA PRO A 207 2.37 -3.12 -7.78
C PRO A 207 3.68 -3.26 -7.01
N ILE A 208 4.72 -2.52 -7.40
CA ILE A 208 5.99 -2.50 -6.68
C ILE A 208 5.76 -2.02 -5.24
N LEU A 209 5.03 -0.92 -5.05
CA LEU A 209 4.72 -0.39 -3.73
C LEU A 209 3.92 -1.39 -2.87
N ASN A 210 2.90 -2.02 -3.46
CA ASN A 210 2.03 -2.98 -2.78
C ASN A 210 2.79 -4.27 -2.38
N THR A 211 3.67 -4.75 -3.25
CA THR A 211 4.39 -6.02 -3.02
C THR A 211 5.57 -5.85 -2.08
N LEU A 212 6.27 -4.72 -2.16
CA LEU A 212 7.49 -4.48 -1.39
C LEU A 212 7.27 -4.52 0.12
N GLN A 213 6.12 -4.06 0.61
CA GLN A 213 5.85 -3.97 2.05
C GLN A 213 5.83 -5.32 2.78
N PRO A 214 5.07 -6.35 2.32
CA PRO A 214 5.16 -7.70 2.86
C PRO A 214 6.59 -8.25 2.90
N TYR A 215 7.38 -8.04 1.84
CA TYR A 215 8.77 -8.52 1.80
C TYR A 215 9.66 -7.81 2.80
N LEU A 216 9.50 -6.50 2.98
CA LEU A 216 10.26 -5.78 3.99
C LEU A 216 9.86 -6.20 5.41
N LEU A 217 8.56 -6.42 5.67
CA LEU A 217 8.09 -6.93 6.96
C LEU A 217 8.65 -8.33 7.26
N LEU A 218 8.72 -9.19 6.23
CA LEU A 218 9.35 -10.49 6.31
C LEU A 218 10.84 -10.36 6.64
N PHE A 219 11.56 -9.47 5.97
CA PHE A 219 12.97 -9.25 6.24
C PHE A 219 13.23 -8.77 7.68
N LEU A 220 12.32 -7.94 8.20
CA LEU A 220 12.39 -7.37 9.55
C LEU A 220 12.12 -8.37 10.68
N SER A 221 11.16 -9.29 10.48
CA SER A 221 10.65 -10.13 11.56
C SER A 221 11.23 -11.53 11.52
N ASN A 222 12.16 -11.82 12.43
CA ASN A 222 12.68 -13.19 12.63
C ASN A 222 11.56 -14.19 12.95
N GLN A 223 10.55 -13.76 13.70
CA GLN A 223 9.41 -14.60 14.06
C GLN A 223 8.57 -14.94 12.82
N LEU A 224 8.29 -13.95 11.97
CA LEU A 224 7.53 -14.16 10.74
C LEU A 224 8.28 -15.09 9.79
N ARG A 225 9.60 -14.89 9.61
CA ARG A 225 10.44 -15.78 8.80
C ARG A 225 10.40 -17.22 9.28
N LYS A 226 10.59 -17.43 10.59
CA LYS A 226 10.50 -18.77 11.19
C LYS A 226 9.11 -19.38 11.02
N GLY A 227 8.05 -18.59 11.15
CA GLY A 227 6.68 -19.03 10.94
C GLY A 227 6.41 -19.49 9.51
N ILE A 228 6.81 -18.68 8.52
CA ILE A 228 6.67 -19.03 7.09
C ILE A 228 7.51 -20.26 6.74
N MET A 229 8.76 -20.34 7.21
CA MET A 229 9.60 -21.52 6.96
C MET A 229 8.97 -22.79 7.54
N LYS A 230 8.43 -22.75 8.77
CA LYS A 230 7.71 -23.88 9.35
C LYS A 230 6.49 -24.28 8.52
N PHE A 231 5.72 -23.30 8.05
CA PHE A 231 4.55 -23.54 7.21
C PHE A 231 4.94 -24.19 5.86
N LEU A 232 5.96 -23.68 5.19
CA LEU A 232 6.48 -24.25 3.94
C LEU A 232 7.02 -25.66 4.14
N CYS A 233 7.82 -25.90 5.18
CA CYS A 233 8.30 -27.24 5.51
C CYS A 233 7.15 -28.21 5.82
N ALA A 234 6.08 -27.75 6.46
CA ALA A 234 4.92 -28.58 6.74
C ALA A 234 4.14 -28.96 5.47
N ILE A 235 3.99 -28.03 4.51
CA ILE A 235 3.41 -28.32 3.19
C ILE A 235 4.26 -29.33 2.43
N ILE A 236 5.59 -29.11 2.38
CA ILE A 236 6.52 -29.97 1.66
C ILE A 236 6.51 -31.39 2.23
N ASN A 237 6.49 -31.52 3.56
CA ASN A 237 6.51 -32.81 4.23
C ASN A 237 5.16 -33.56 4.23
N ARG A 238 4.09 -33.02 3.59
CA ARG A 238 2.72 -33.57 3.57
C ARG A 238 2.17 -34.01 4.94
N ASN A 239 2.76 -33.53 6.03
CA ASN A 239 2.26 -33.84 7.36
C ASN A 239 0.91 -33.15 7.49
N LYS A 240 -0.14 -33.90 7.86
CA LYS A 240 -1.42 -33.32 8.29
C LYS A 240 -1.07 -32.28 9.35
N VAL A 241 -1.24 -31.01 9.01
CA VAL A 241 -0.97 -29.90 9.91
C VAL A 241 -2.11 -29.89 10.94
N ILE A 242 -2.00 -30.78 11.93
CA ILE A 242 -2.88 -30.85 13.07
C ILE A 242 -2.48 -29.68 13.96
N ASN A 243 -3.17 -28.55 13.79
CA ASN A 243 -3.03 -27.32 14.56
C ASN A 243 -1.70 -26.58 14.38
N ILE A 244 -1.68 -25.64 13.43
CA ILE A 244 -0.90 -24.41 13.64
C ILE A 244 -1.59 -23.71 14.82
N LYS A 245 -1.15 -24.00 16.05
CA LYS A 245 -1.32 -23.06 17.15
C LYS A 245 -0.56 -21.82 16.72
N THR A 246 -1.25 -20.88 16.08
CA THR A 246 -0.84 -19.49 16.05
C THR A 246 -0.78 -19.07 17.51
N SER A 247 0.38 -19.20 18.14
CA SER A 247 0.68 -18.54 19.41
C SER A 247 0.78 -17.03 19.13
N PHE A 248 -0.33 -16.44 18.68
CA PHE A 248 -0.54 -15.02 18.71
C PHE A 248 -0.74 -14.68 20.18
N PHE A 249 0.35 -14.22 20.81
CA PHE A 249 0.34 -13.62 22.15
C PHE A 249 -0.38 -14.46 23.22
N TYR A 250 0.13 -15.66 23.51
CA TYR A 250 -0.27 -16.33 24.74
C TYR A 250 0.51 -15.74 25.92
N LYS A 251 -0.27 -15.31 26.90
CA LYS A 251 0.01 -14.42 28.04
C LYS A 251 0.75 -15.13 29.17
N ASP A 252 1.68 -16.04 28.88
CA ASP A 252 2.20 -16.96 29.91
C ASP A 252 3.59 -16.64 30.45
N ASP A 253 4.35 -15.73 29.84
CA ASP A 253 5.75 -15.50 30.27
C ASP A 253 5.92 -14.46 31.40
N LEU A 254 4.82 -13.95 31.98
CA LEU A 254 4.87 -12.98 33.09
C LEU A 254 4.59 -13.58 34.48
N ARG A 255 4.36 -14.90 34.60
CA ARG A 255 4.17 -15.54 35.92
C ARG A 255 5.39 -16.24 36.50
N ILE A 256 6.48 -16.42 35.74
CA ILE A 256 7.64 -17.18 36.22
C ILE A 256 8.73 -16.31 36.88
N ARG A 257 8.62 -14.97 36.86
CA ARG A 257 9.57 -14.06 37.54
C ARG A 257 9.07 -13.42 38.84
N ARG A 258 8.08 -14.03 39.49
CA ARG A 258 7.71 -13.69 40.88
C ARG A 258 7.67 -14.96 41.72
N LYS A 259 8.83 -15.54 41.96
CA LYS A 259 9.16 -16.29 43.18
C LYS A 259 10.62 -16.04 43.48
#